data_AF-A0A5J4QIM7-F1
#
_entry.id   AF-A0A5J4QIM7-F1
#
_cell.length_a   1.000
_cell.length_b   1.000
_cell.length_c   1.000
_cell.angle_alpha   90.00
_cell.angle_beta   90.00
_cell.angle_gamma   90.00
#
_symmetry.space_group_name_H-M   'P 1'
#
loop_
_entity.id
_entity.type
_entity.pdbx_description
1 polymer ?
#
loop_
_entity_poly.entity_id
_entity_poly.type
_entity_poly.pdbx_seq_one_letter_code
_entity_poly.pdbx_strand_id
1 'polypeptide(L)' 'DNNVALAVINNSFAVKAGLFLSDGIYVEDKDSPYVNLIVARTENKDEEKVKKFKQAYQSEEVAEIARHEFKEGAIRGW' A
#
# COMPACT_ATOMS: atom_id res chain seq x y z
N ASP A 1 -6.13 -8.59 -24.53
CA ASP A 1 -5.83 -10.00 -24.84
C ASP A 1 -6.94 -10.83 -24.20
N ASN A 2 -7.77 -11.49 -25.00
CA ASN A 2 -8.96 -12.19 -24.50
C ASN A 2 -8.64 -13.62 -23.99
N ASN A 3 -7.36 -13.94 -23.82
CA ASN A 3 -6.90 -15.27 -23.42
C ASN A 3 -6.67 -15.43 -21.91
N VAL A 4 -6.91 -14.38 -21.10
CA VAL A 4 -6.70 -14.44 -19.63
C VAL A 4 -8.04 -14.61 -18.93
N ALA A 5 -8.24 -15.78 -18.31
CA ALA A 5 -9.45 -16.08 -17.54
C ALA A 5 -9.43 -15.47 -16.12
N LEU A 6 -8.24 -15.31 -15.53
CA LEU A 6 -8.02 -14.74 -14.20
C LEU A 6 -6.64 -14.08 -14.13
N ALA A 7 -6.53 -12.94 -13.44
CA ALA A 7 -5.26 -12.33 -13.08
C ALA A 7 -5.25 -12.01 -11.58
N VAL A 8 -4.09 -12.19 -10.94
CA VAL A 8 -3.83 -11.71 -9.59
C VAL A 8 -3.02 -10.42 -9.72
N ILE A 9 -3.62 -9.30 -9.30
CA ILE A 9 -3.08 -7.96 -9.53
C ILE A 9 -2.78 -7.32 -8.18
N ASN A 10 -1.57 -6.79 -8.01
CA ASN A 10 -1.25 -6.01 -6.83
C ASN A 10 -2.05 -4.71 -6.81
N ASN A 11 -2.55 -4.32 -5.64
CA ASN A 11 -3.44 -3.16 -5.47
C ASN A 11 -2.88 -1.85 -6.07
N SER A 12 -1.56 -1.63 -5.97
CA SER A 12 -0.93 -0.41 -6.50
C SER A 12 -1.01 -0.27 -8.03
N PHE A 13 -1.15 -1.38 -8.76
CA PHE A 13 -1.38 -1.39 -10.20
C PHE A 13 -2.87 -1.38 -10.55
N ALA A 14 -3.70 -2.08 -9.76
CA ALA A 14 -5.15 -2.13 -9.95
C ALA A 14 -5.76 -0.73 -9.93
N VAL A 15 -5.44 0.09 -8.91
CA VAL A 15 -5.98 1.45 -8.76
C VAL A 15 -5.61 2.34 -9.95
N LYS A 16 -4.38 2.21 -10.48
CA LYS A 16 -3.95 2.96 -11.69
C LYS A 16 -4.72 2.57 -12.95
N ALA A 17 -5.19 1.32 -13.01
CA ALA A 17 -6.06 0.82 -14.06
C ALA A 17 -7.56 1.13 -13.81
N GLY A 18 -7.88 1.85 -12.74
CA GLY A 18 -9.26 2.16 -12.33
C GLY A 18 -10.00 1.00 -11.68
N LEU A 19 -9.28 -0.04 -11.23
CA LEU A 19 -9.81 -1.20 -10.54
C LEU A 19 -9.60 -1.07 -9.03
N PHE A 20 -10.60 -1.45 -8.25
CA PHE A 20 -10.58 -1.41 -6.79
C PHE A 20 -10.90 -2.79 -6.21
N LEU A 21 -10.73 -2.97 -4.89
CA LEU A 21 -11.01 -4.24 -4.22
C LEU A 21 -12.46 -4.71 -4.44
N SER A 22 -13.41 -3.78 -4.59
CA SER A 22 -14.81 -4.08 -4.90
C SER A 22 -15.02 -4.75 -6.27
N ASP A 23 -14.06 -4.62 -7.18
CA ASP A 23 -14.11 -5.22 -8.52
C ASP A 23 -13.49 -6.64 -8.55
N GLY A 24 -12.83 -7.05 -7.45
CA GLY A 24 -12.20 -8.35 -7.31
C GLY A 24 -13.21 -9.46 -7.01
N ILE A 25 -13.08 -10.58 -7.72
CA ILE A 25 -13.87 -11.80 -7.40
C ILE A 25 -13.37 -12.51 -6.14
N TYR A 26 -12.14 -12.21 -5.72
CA TYR A 26 -11.53 -12.65 -4.48
C TYR A 26 -10.52 -11.59 -4.04
N VAL A 27 -10.51 -11.29 -2.74
CA VAL A 27 -9.64 -10.30 -2.13
C VAL A 27 -8.98 -10.94 -0.91
N GLU A 28 -7.67 -10.74 -0.76
CA GLU A 28 -6.93 -11.20 0.42
C GLU A 28 -7.47 -10.53 1.70
N ASP A 29 -7.44 -11.24 2.83
CA ASP A 29 -7.79 -10.67 4.12
C ASP A 29 -6.86 -9.51 4.49
N LYS A 30 -7.37 -8.57 5.28
CA LYS A 30 -6.62 -7.45 5.83
C LYS A 30 -5.51 -7.94 6.77
N ASP A 31 -5.73 -9.06 7.46
CA ASP A 31 -4.73 -9.72 8.29
C ASP A 31 -3.76 -10.54 7.42
N SER A 32 -2.78 -9.85 6.83
CA SER A 32 -1.84 -10.39 5.85
C SER A 32 -0.37 -10.10 6.24
N PRO A 33 0.58 -11.03 5.97
CA PRO A 33 2.00 -10.80 6.25
C PRO A 33 2.67 -9.78 5.30
N TYR A 34 1.93 -9.22 4.33
CA TYR A 34 2.48 -8.40 3.24
C TYR A 34 2.41 -6.88 3.47
N VAL A 35 2.68 -6.43 4.70
CA VAL A 35 2.79 -5.00 5.01
C VAL A 35 3.97 -4.37 4.24
N ASN A 36 3.72 -3.28 3.52
CA ASN A 36 4.78 -2.51 2.85
C ASN A 36 5.68 -1.81 3.88
N LEU A 37 7.00 -1.89 3.69
CA LEU A 37 7.99 -1.39 4.64
C LEU A 37 8.73 -0.17 4.10
N ILE A 38 9.01 0.80 4.98
CA ILE A 38 10.04 1.80 4.73
C ILE A 38 11.40 1.13 4.97
N VAL A 39 12.25 1.09 3.95
CA VAL A 39 13.57 0.45 4.02
C VAL A 39 14.66 1.50 3.85
N ALA A 40 15.70 1.40 4.67
CA ALA A 40 16.93 2.21 4.60
C ALA A 40 18.15 1.29 4.59
N ARG A 41 19.32 1.81 4.20
CA ARG A 41 20.57 1.04 4.28
C ARG A 41 21.00 0.91 5.73
N THR A 42 21.72 -0.16 6.05
CA THR A 42 22.10 -0.46 7.44
C THR A 42 22.91 0.66 8.06
N GLU A 43 23.79 1.29 7.30
CA GLU A 43 24.65 2.38 7.76
C GLU A 43 23.93 3.70 8.01
N ASN A 44 22.72 3.89 7.46
CA ASN A 44 22.00 5.17 7.54
C ASN A 44 20.58 5.10 8.11
N LYS A 45 20.12 3.92 8.52
CA LYS A 45 18.77 3.73 9.09
C LYS A 45 18.47 4.61 10.31
N ASP A 46 19.51 5.00 11.05
CA ASP A 46 19.42 5.79 12.29
C ASP A 46 19.67 7.29 12.07
N GLU A 47 19.91 7.73 10.83
CA GLU A 47 20.08 9.14 10.52
C GLU A 47 18.77 9.93 10.78
N GLU A 48 18.92 11.17 11.26
CA GLU A 48 17.78 12.03 11.59
C GLU A 48 16.82 12.27 10.41
N LYS A 49 17.33 12.28 9.18
CA LYS A 49 16.49 12.41 7.98
C LYS A 49 15.56 11.21 7.79
N VAL A 50 16.01 9.99 8.12
CA VAL A 50 15.21 8.76 8.01
C VAL A 50 14.14 8.75 9.10
N LYS A 51 14.49 9.14 10.33
CA LYS A 51 13.52 9.26 11.43
C LYS A 51 12.43 10.29 11.12
N LYS A 52 12.81 11.47 10.61
CA LYS A 52 11.87 12.50 10.19
C LYS A 52 10.95 12.03 9.07
N PHE A 53 11.48 11.33 8.07
CA PHE A 53 10.67 10.74 7.01
C PHE A 53 9.68 9.71 7.55
N LYS A 54 10.13 8.79 8.42
CA LYS A 54 9.25 7.81 9.07
C LYS A 54 8.10 8.50 9.82
N GLN A 55 8.40 9.52 10.63
CA GLN A 55 7.38 10.27 11.37
C GLN A 55 6.40 10.99 10.45
N ALA A 56 6.89 11.64 9.40
CA ALA A 56 6.05 12.34 8.44
C ALA A 56 5.15 11.38 7.64
N TYR A 57 5.67 10.22 7.22
CA TYR A 57 4.89 9.21 6.52
C TYR A 57 3.82 8.58 7.43
N GLN A 58 4.14 8.41 8.71
CA GLN A 58 3.26 7.75 9.69
C GLN A 58 2.21 8.69 10.32
N SER A 59 1.91 9.82 9.66
CA SER A 59 0.96 10.81 10.14
C SER A 59 -0.50 10.48 9.78
N GLU A 60 -1.45 11.14 10.45
CA GLU A 60 -2.89 10.95 10.18
C GLU A 60 -3.27 11.49 8.80
N GLU A 61 -2.64 12.58 8.37
CA GLU A 61 -2.87 13.18 7.05
C GLU A 61 -2.51 12.20 5.92
N VAL A 62 -1.40 11.47 6.06
CA VAL A 62 -1.01 10.44 5.08
C VAL A 62 -1.98 9.25 5.12
N ALA A 63 -2.42 8.83 6.31
CA ALA A 63 -3.41 7.76 6.44
C ALA A 63 -4.75 8.13 5.79
N GLU A 64 -5.21 9.36 5.96
CA GLU A 64 -6.46 9.84 5.38
C GLU A 64 -6.39 9.94 3.85
N ILE A 65 -5.30 10.52 3.31
CA ILE A 65 -5.12 10.56 1.86
C ILE A 65 -4.98 9.15 1.26
N ALA A 66 -4.33 8.21 1.96
CA ALA A 66 -4.28 6.83 1.51
C ALA A 66 -5.67 6.17 1.46
N ARG A 67 -6.53 6.42 2.46
CA ARG A 67 -7.93 5.93 2.43
C ARG A 67 -8.69 6.49 1.23
N HIS A 68 -8.53 7.79 0.95
CA HIS A 68 -9.19 8.46 -0.18
C HIS A 68 -8.71 7.92 -1.54
N GLU A 69 -7.41 7.95 -1.79
CA GLU A 69 -6.83 7.60 -3.10
C GLU A 69 -7.02 6.12 -3.45
N PHE A 70 -6.98 5.24 -2.44
CA PHE A 70 -7.10 3.80 -2.64
C PHE A 70 -8.49 3.25 -2.32
N LYS A 71 -9.48 4.10 -2.00
CA LYS A 71 -10.85 3.72 -1.62
C LYS A 71 -10.89 2.59 -0.58
N GLU A 72 -10.25 2.80 0.57
CA GLU A 72 -10.09 1.79 1.64
C GLU A 72 -9.24 0.56 1.27
N GLY A 73 -8.67 0.53 0.06
CA GLY A 73 -7.79 -0.55 -0.42
C GLY A 73 -6.35 -0.47 0.10
N ALA A 74 -5.98 0.63 0.76
CA ALA A 74 -4.70 0.77 1.45
C ALA A 74 -4.95 0.89 2.96
N ILE A 75 -4.40 -0.04 3.72
CA ILE A 75 -4.55 -0.11 5.18
C ILE A 75 -3.23 0.27 5.84
N ARG A 76 -3.32 1.05 6.91
CA ARG A 76 -2.18 1.45 7.73
C ARG A 76 -1.48 0.22 8.32
N GLY A 77 -0.18 0.11 8.08
CA GLY A 77 0.65 -1.02 8.52
C GLY A 77 1.50 -0.78 9.78
N TRP A 78 1.23 0.27 10.54
CA TRP A 78 1.99 0.69 11.72
C TRP A 78 1.11 1.15 12.87
#